data_AF-M0JDS0-F1
#
_entry.id   AF-M0JDS0-F1
#
_cell.length_a   1.000
_cell.length_b   1.000
_cell.length_c   1.000
_cell.angle_alpha   90.00
_cell.angle_beta   90.00
_cell.angle_gamma   90.00
#
_symmetry.space_group_name_H-M   'P 1'
#
loop_
_entity.id
_entity.type
_entity.pdbx_description
1 polymer ?
#
loop_
_entity_poly.entity_id
_entity_poly.type
_entity_poly.pdbx_seq_one_letter_code
_entity_poly.pdbx_strand_id
1 'polypeptide(L)'
;MSSASLQGDPSVESFFNVAETETLALFEHPSSEFLEEVDVFAPAETGRTRDHETPEMMRGFLHCYYHDIYGIRPVERELRNTVVWLSCGFDRPPSRDTADRFLTDLEHVVDNVFDRLDLLSVLHEAG
;
A
#
# COMPACT_ATOMS: atom_id res chain seq x y z
N MET A 1 5.99 5.02 26.99
CA MET A 1 4.74 4.43 26.47
C MET A 1 5.15 3.44 25.41
N SER A 2 4.82 2.16 25.58
CA SER A 2 5.20 1.13 24.60
C SER A 2 4.33 1.28 23.36
N SER A 3 4.96 1.50 22.21
CA SER A 3 4.33 1.29 20.90
C SER A 3 3.84 -0.16 20.88
N ALA A 4 2.53 -0.36 21.00
CA ALA A 4 1.96 -1.68 20.74
C ALA A 4 2.08 -1.89 19.24
N SER A 5 3.07 -2.68 18.82
CA SER A 5 3.07 -3.19 17.45
C SER A 5 1.76 -3.93 17.25
N LEU A 6 1.02 -3.61 16.18
CA LEU A 6 -0.15 -4.39 15.76
C LEU A 6 0.20 -5.87 15.46
N GLN A 7 1.50 -6.19 15.43
CA GLN A 7 2.04 -7.55 15.44
C GLN A 7 1.69 -8.27 16.75
N GLY A 8 0.89 -9.33 16.63
CA GLY A 8 0.47 -10.20 17.74
C GLY A 8 -1.00 -10.06 18.15
N ASP A 9 -1.77 -9.16 17.52
CA ASP A 9 -3.22 -9.18 17.67
C ASP A 9 -3.81 -10.35 16.86
N PRO A 10 -4.58 -11.25 17.49
CA PRO A 10 -5.07 -12.46 16.84
C PRO A 10 -6.07 -12.20 15.71
N SER A 11 -6.75 -11.05 15.68
CA SER A 11 -7.62 -10.66 14.56
C SER A 11 -6.82 -10.16 13.36
N VAL A 12 -5.73 -9.43 13.61
CA VAL A 12 -4.77 -8.97 12.61
C VAL A 12 -4.02 -10.17 12.02
N GLU A 13 -3.56 -11.08 12.87
CA GLU A 13 -2.89 -12.32 12.49
C GLU A 13 -3.83 -13.27 11.73
N SER A 14 -5.12 -13.32 12.10
CA SER A 14 -6.15 -14.07 11.36
C SER A 14 -6.48 -13.46 9.99
N PHE A 15 -6.60 -12.13 9.91
CA PHE A 15 -6.81 -11.44 8.64
C PHE A 15 -5.61 -11.65 7.71
N PHE A 16 -4.39 -11.60 8.25
CA PHE A 16 -3.17 -11.82 7.47
C PHE A 16 -2.86 -13.30 7.18
N ASN A 17 -3.29 -14.27 7.98
CA ASN A 17 -3.22 -15.70 7.60
C ASN A 17 -4.17 -16.05 6.45
N VAL A 18 -5.35 -15.40 6.43
CA VAL A 18 -6.23 -15.42 5.26
C VAL A 18 -5.47 -14.75 4.10
N ALA A 19 -4.92 -13.55 4.28
CA ALA A 19 -4.07 -12.84 3.30
C ALA A 19 -2.81 -13.59 2.83
N GLU A 20 -2.25 -14.51 3.61
CA GLU A 20 -1.04 -15.28 3.28
C GLU A 20 -1.37 -16.35 2.24
N THR A 21 -2.54 -16.97 2.37
CA THR A 21 -3.05 -17.95 1.40
C THR A 21 -3.82 -17.26 0.27
N GLU A 22 -4.36 -16.08 0.58
CA GLU A 22 -5.16 -15.21 -0.27
C GLU A 22 -4.43 -13.90 -0.56
N THR A 23 -3.12 -13.83 -0.77
CA THR A 23 -2.56 -12.52 -1.17
C THR A 23 -3.18 -12.12 -2.52
N LEU A 24 -3.50 -13.14 -3.33
CA LEU A 24 -4.39 -13.07 -4.49
C LEU A 24 -5.86 -12.75 -4.14
N ALA A 25 -6.50 -13.37 -3.15
CA ALA A 25 -7.92 -13.08 -2.86
C ALA A 25 -8.13 -11.76 -2.10
N LEU A 26 -7.14 -11.28 -1.37
CA LEU A 26 -7.02 -9.91 -0.85
C LEU A 26 -6.74 -8.91 -1.96
N PHE A 27 -6.43 -9.34 -3.17
CA PHE A 27 -6.46 -8.51 -4.37
C PHE A 27 -7.79 -8.64 -5.14
N GLU A 28 -8.57 -9.70 -4.90
CA GLU A 28 -9.91 -9.91 -5.46
C GLU A 28 -11.03 -9.20 -4.66
N HIS A 29 -10.84 -8.99 -3.35
CA HIS A 29 -11.88 -8.49 -2.44
C HIS A 29 -11.93 -6.97 -2.23
N PRO A 30 -10.83 -6.26 -1.96
CA PRO A 30 -10.81 -4.81 -1.93
C PRO A 30 -10.62 -4.27 -3.35
N SER A 31 -11.65 -3.60 -3.87
CA SER A 31 -11.44 -2.69 -5.01
C SER A 31 -10.33 -1.73 -4.61
N SER A 32 -9.26 -1.68 -5.39
CA SER A 32 -8.17 -0.71 -5.19
C SER A 32 -8.44 0.59 -5.94
N GLU A 33 -9.59 0.71 -6.61
CA GLU A 33 -10.02 1.91 -7.35
C GLU A 33 -10.25 3.09 -6.40
N PHE A 34 -10.58 2.85 -5.13
CA PHE A 34 -10.69 3.93 -4.13
C PHE A 34 -9.40 4.74 -4.00
N LEU A 35 -8.25 4.14 -4.32
CA LEU A 35 -6.98 4.86 -4.31
C LEU A 35 -6.99 5.98 -5.35
N GLU A 36 -7.68 5.83 -6.48
CA GLU A 36 -7.80 6.87 -7.51
C GLU A 36 -8.68 8.06 -7.06
N GLU A 37 -9.52 7.86 -6.04
CA GLU A 37 -10.31 8.93 -5.42
C GLU A 37 -9.46 9.84 -4.53
N VAL A 38 -8.22 9.45 -4.22
CA VAL A 38 -7.27 10.26 -3.46
C VAL A 38 -6.49 11.14 -4.43
N ASP A 39 -6.56 12.47 -4.28
CA ASP A 39 -5.95 13.45 -5.20
C ASP A 39 -4.48 13.19 -5.55
N VAL A 40 -3.69 12.67 -4.59
CA VAL A 40 -2.28 12.30 -4.80
C VAL A 40 -2.14 11.16 -5.82
N PHE A 41 -3.07 10.23 -5.81
CA PHE A 41 -3.14 9.06 -6.70
C PHE A 41 -4.03 9.28 -7.91
N ALA A 42 -4.80 10.37 -7.98
CA ALA A 42 -5.51 10.76 -9.19
C ALA A 42 -4.53 11.01 -10.36
N PRO A 43 -4.90 10.69 -11.60
CA PRO A 43 -4.09 11.05 -12.76
C PRO A 43 -3.90 12.57 -12.84
N ALA A 44 -2.65 13.04 -12.98
CA ALA A 44 -2.38 14.46 -13.14
C ALA A 44 -3.01 14.98 -14.46
N GLU A 45 -3.70 16.11 -14.43
CA GLU A 45 -4.33 16.75 -15.61
C GLU A 45 -3.34 16.98 -16.77
N THR A 46 -2.04 17.06 -16.48
CA THR A 46 -0.96 17.27 -17.45
C THR A 46 -0.34 15.98 -18.00
N GLY A 47 -0.94 14.81 -17.77
CA GLY A 47 -0.78 13.66 -18.66
C GLY A 47 0.54 12.88 -18.56
N ARG A 48 1.29 12.96 -17.46
CA ARG A 48 2.30 11.93 -17.18
C ARG A 48 1.58 10.67 -16.71
N THR A 49 1.31 9.77 -17.65
CA THR A 49 0.87 8.39 -17.36
C THR A 49 1.88 7.73 -16.43
N ARG A 50 1.40 7.21 -15.29
CA ARG A 50 2.22 6.37 -14.40
C ARG A 50 2.63 5.12 -15.19
N ASP A 51 3.83 4.61 -14.91
CA ASP A 51 4.34 3.39 -15.55
C ASP A 51 3.55 2.13 -15.16
N HIS A 52 2.89 2.19 -14.00
CA HIS A 52 2.08 1.14 -13.39
C HIS A 52 0.85 1.77 -12.76
N GLU A 53 -0.24 1.01 -12.74
CA GLU A 53 -1.46 1.48 -12.09
C GLU A 53 -1.31 1.47 -10.56
N THR A 54 -1.99 2.41 -9.90
CA THR A 54 -1.96 2.55 -8.44
C THR A 54 -2.39 1.25 -7.72
N PRO A 55 -3.44 0.53 -8.18
CA PRO A 55 -3.77 -0.81 -7.70
C PRO A 55 -2.61 -1.80 -7.75
N GLU A 56 -1.93 -1.94 -8.88
CA GLU A 56 -0.83 -2.91 -9.06
C GLU A 56 0.31 -2.61 -8.07
N MET A 57 0.67 -1.34 -7.93
CA MET A 57 1.69 -0.91 -6.99
C MET A 57 1.30 -1.26 -5.55
N MET A 58 0.05 -0.97 -5.15
CA MET A 58 -0.45 -1.32 -3.82
C MET A 58 -0.34 -2.82 -3.54
N ARG A 59 -0.69 -3.66 -4.52
CA ARG A 59 -0.54 -5.12 -4.43
C ARG A 59 0.91 -5.55 -4.21
N GLY A 60 1.84 -5.00 -4.98
CA GLY A 60 3.27 -5.25 -4.81
C GLY A 60 3.79 -4.86 -3.42
N PHE A 61 3.32 -3.72 -2.90
CA PHE A 61 3.72 -3.26 -1.57
C PHE A 61 3.13 -4.10 -0.44
N LEU A 62 1.87 -4.52 -0.55
CA LEU A 62 1.26 -5.45 0.41
C LEU A 62 1.98 -6.80 0.45
N HIS A 63 2.38 -7.34 -0.71
CA HIS A 63 3.25 -8.53 -0.79
C HIS A 63 4.55 -8.33 -0.01
N CYS A 64 5.25 -7.21 -0.23
CA CYS A 64 6.51 -6.95 0.44
C CYS A 64 6.34 -6.79 1.96
N TYR A 65 5.31 -6.07 2.39
CA TYR A 65 4.98 -5.90 3.80
C TYR A 65 4.71 -7.25 4.48
N TYR A 66 3.91 -8.10 3.82
CA TYR A 66 3.56 -9.42 4.31
C TYR A 66 4.79 -10.31 4.52
N HIS A 67 5.77 -10.23 3.62
CA HIS A 67 7.02 -11.00 3.71
C HIS A 67 8.13 -10.33 4.55
N ASP A 68 7.80 -9.32 5.36
CA ASP A 68 8.74 -8.59 6.22
C ASP A 68 9.86 -7.88 5.41
N ILE A 69 9.55 -7.46 4.18
CA ILE A 69 10.49 -6.80 3.26
C ILE A 69 10.26 -5.28 3.31
N TYR A 70 11.14 -4.58 4.01
CA TYR A 70 11.08 -3.12 4.14
C TYR A 70 12.26 -2.41 3.48
N GLY A 71 12.03 -1.14 3.15
CA GLY A 71 13.02 -0.26 2.55
C GLY A 71 13.06 -0.37 1.03
N ILE A 72 13.41 0.73 0.37
CA ILE A 72 13.29 0.84 -1.09
C ILE A 72 14.11 -0.19 -1.87
N ARG A 73 15.31 -0.55 -1.39
CA ARG A 73 16.19 -1.50 -2.09
C ARG A 73 15.72 -2.95 -1.96
N PRO A 74 15.35 -3.46 -0.76
CA PRO A 74 14.73 -4.78 -0.65
C PRO A 74 13.42 -4.89 -1.43
N VAL A 75 12.54 -3.88 -1.34
CA VAL A 75 11.29 -3.84 -2.11
C VAL A 75 11.55 -3.88 -3.61
N GLU A 76 12.43 -3.02 -4.13
CA GLU A 76 12.79 -3.01 -5.55
C GLU A 76 13.28 -4.38 -6.02
N ARG A 77 14.11 -5.04 -5.20
CA ARG A 77 14.65 -6.36 -5.52
C ARG A 77 13.55 -7.42 -5.57
N GLU A 78 12.62 -7.37 -4.63
CA GLU A 78 11.49 -8.30 -4.56
C GLU A 78 10.53 -8.11 -5.74
N LEU A 79 10.16 -6.87 -6.05
CA LEU A 79 9.28 -6.54 -7.18
C LEU A 79 9.91 -6.82 -8.55
N ARG A 80 11.21 -7.10 -8.62
CA ARG A 80 11.86 -7.59 -9.85
C ARG A 80 11.78 -9.10 -10.02
N ASN A 81 11.33 -9.84 -9.00
CA ASN A 81 11.10 -11.27 -9.10
C ASN A 81 9.93 -11.55 -10.05
N THR A 82 10.17 -12.37 -11.08
CA THR A 82 9.17 -12.68 -12.11
C THR A 82 7.86 -13.22 -11.55
N VAL A 83 7.91 -14.07 -10.53
CA VAL A 83 6.70 -14.63 -9.93
C VAL A 83 5.90 -13.54 -9.22
N VAL A 84 6.59 -12.67 -8.50
CA VAL A 84 5.99 -11.60 -7.70
C VAL A 84 5.30 -10.59 -8.62
N TRP A 85 6.02 -10.01 -9.58
CA TRP A 85 5.40 -8.93 -10.36
C TRP A 85 4.24 -9.41 -11.24
N LEU A 86 4.29 -10.66 -11.74
CA LEU A 86 3.15 -11.27 -12.43
C LEU A 86 1.95 -11.44 -11.50
N SER A 87 2.17 -11.90 -10.26
CA SER A 87 1.09 -12.08 -9.28
C SER A 87 0.44 -10.76 -8.85
N CYS A 88 1.19 -9.65 -8.89
CA CYS A 88 0.68 -8.32 -8.61
C CYS A 88 -0.05 -7.67 -9.80
N GLY A 89 -0.03 -8.31 -10.97
CA GLY A 89 -0.70 -7.84 -12.18
C GLY A 89 0.09 -6.82 -12.99
N PHE A 90 1.38 -6.64 -12.73
CA PHE A 90 2.20 -5.74 -13.55
C PHE A 90 2.46 -6.37 -14.93
N ASP A 91 2.52 -5.57 -15.99
CA ASP A 91 3.01 -6.02 -17.31
C ASP A 91 4.54 -6.21 -17.36
N ARG A 92 5.26 -5.52 -16.46
CA ARG A 92 6.73 -5.51 -16.33
C ARG A 92 7.13 -5.15 -14.89
N PRO A 93 8.35 -5.50 -14.44
CA PRO A 93 8.77 -5.14 -13.08
C PRO A 93 8.88 -3.61 -12.93
N PRO A 94 8.41 -3.03 -11.80
CA PRO A 94 8.53 -1.60 -11.55
C PRO A 94 9.99 -1.18 -11.38
N SER A 95 10.26 0.04 -11.81
CA SER A 95 11.57 0.67 -11.57
C SER A 95 11.70 1.12 -10.11
N ARG A 96 12.93 1.34 -9.67
CA ARG A 96 13.19 1.92 -8.33
C ARG A 96 12.47 3.25 -8.14
N ASP A 97 12.58 4.15 -9.12
CA ASP A 97 11.98 5.47 -9.07
C ASP A 97 10.44 5.38 -9.02
N THR A 98 9.86 4.38 -9.70
CA THR A 98 8.41 4.13 -9.65
C THR A 98 7.98 3.66 -8.26
N ALA A 99 8.72 2.74 -7.65
CA ALA A 99 8.45 2.26 -6.29
C ALA A 99 8.64 3.38 -5.24
N ASP A 100 9.68 4.19 -5.38
CA ASP A 100 10.01 5.30 -4.47
C ASP A 100 8.94 6.40 -4.52
N ARG A 101 8.50 6.75 -5.73
CA ARG A 101 7.41 7.71 -5.92
C ARG A 101 6.11 7.21 -5.30
N PHE A 102 5.75 5.94 -5.49
CA PHE A 102 4.55 5.38 -4.90
C PHE A 102 4.59 5.40 -3.37
N LEU A 103 5.73 5.06 -2.75
CA LEU A 103 5.88 5.15 -1.30
C LEU A 103 5.73 6.58 -0.79
N THR A 104 6.33 7.54 -1.48
CA THR A 104 6.19 8.96 -1.13
C THR A 104 4.72 9.39 -1.21
N ASP A 105 4.04 9.03 -2.29
CA ASP A 105 2.61 9.30 -2.47
C ASP A 105 1.78 8.65 -1.33
N LEU A 106 2.07 7.40 -0.98
CA LEU A 106 1.39 6.67 0.11
C LEU A 106 1.65 7.30 1.49
N GLU A 107 2.88 7.71 1.77
CA GLU A 107 3.24 8.41 3.02
C GLU A 107 2.39 9.67 3.20
N HIS A 108 2.24 10.48 2.15
CA HIS A 108 1.37 11.66 2.19
C HIS A 108 -0.09 11.29 2.46
N VAL A 109 -0.59 10.19 1.91
CA VAL A 109 -1.98 9.76 2.17
C VAL A 109 -2.14 9.33 3.62
N VAL A 110 -1.19 8.56 4.14
CA VAL A 110 -1.18 8.11 5.54
C VAL A 110 -1.16 9.31 6.49
N ASP A 111 -0.25 10.27 6.26
CA ASP A 111 -0.17 11.50 7.06
C ASP A 111 -1.48 12.28 7.03
N ASN A 112 -2.06 12.49 5.85
CA ASN A 112 -3.34 13.19 5.70
C ASN A 112 -4.50 12.47 6.42
N VAL A 113 -4.52 11.13 6.41
CA VAL A 113 -5.55 10.34 7.11
C VAL A 113 -5.38 10.49 8.62
N PHE A 114 -4.15 10.36 9.14
CA PHE A 114 -3.90 10.50 10.57
C PHE A 114 -4.18 11.93 11.06
N ASP A 115 -3.79 12.97 10.33
CA ASP A 115 -4.13 14.37 10.65
C ASP A 115 -5.64 14.59 10.76
N ARG A 116 -6.42 13.96 9.87
CA ARG A 116 -7.89 14.05 9.90
C ARG A 116 -8.51 13.28 11.07
N LEU A 117 -7.95 12.12 11.41
CA LEU A 117 -8.40 11.34 12.57
C LEU A 117 -8.10 12.07 13.89
N ASP A 118 -6.94 12.73 13.99
CA ASP A 118 -6.59 13.57 15.13
C ASP A 118 -7.53 14.78 15.25
N LEU A 119 -7.89 15.41 14.14
CA LEU A 119 -8.91 16.47 14.14
C LEU A 119 -10.29 15.98 14.61
N LEU A 120 -10.70 14.78 14.20
CA LEU A 120 -11.98 14.19 14.59
C LEU A 120 -12.00 13.80 16.08
N SER A 121 -10.89 13.30 16.63
CA SER A 121 -10.79 12.99 18.05
C SER A 121 -10.83 14.25 18.92
N VAL A 122 -10.16 15.32 18.51
CA VAL A 122 -10.21 16.64 19.18
C VAL A 122 -11.62 17.24 19.14
N LEU A 123 -12.34 17.11 18.02
CA LEU A 123 -13.73 17.59 17.91
C LEU A 123 -14.70 16.77 18.77
N HIS A 124 -14.45 15.48 18.95
CA HIS A 124 -15.27 14.61 19.80
C HIS A 124 -15.06 14.88 21.30
N GLU A 125 -13.87 15.32 21.75
CA GLU A 125 -13.64 15.70 23.15
C GLU A 125 -14.11 17.12 23.51
N ALA A 126 -14.41 17.94 22.51
CA ALA A 126 -14.84 19.33 22.69
C ALA A 126 -16.37 19.52 22.80
N GLY A 127 -17.16 18.44 22.75
CA GLY A 127 -18.63 18.44 22.89
C GLY A 127 -19.11 17.69 24.12
#